data_AF-A0A1F8NN49-F1
#
_entry.id   AF-A0A1F8NN49-F1
#
_cell.length_a   1.000
_cell.length_b   1.000
_cell.length_c   1.000
_cell.angle_alpha   90.00
_cell.angle_beta   90.00
_cell.angle_gamma   90.00
#
_symmetry.space_group_name_H-M   'P 1'
#
loop_
_entity.id
_entity.type
_entity.pdbx_description
1 polymer ?
#
loop_
_entity_poly.entity_id
_entity_poly.type
_entity_poly.pdbx_seq_one_letter_code
_entity_poly.pdbx_strand_id
1 'polypeptide(L)'
;MDTEPIPILQLPLFVYGESVTNIVELFPTVWKAAEGLTSPVSVTRQRGLDALLELGAHRVSPLVAYMIATCVNDPDIYIRRRIVFVLADLIASDSNGKHPPEEVRKVVSNYLHNMNEATVFGLIEVAVADQQTEKSIYHLFNICPYVGRYLGEILTQWKNPLPIRQKAIYFIGLVGYLEALPVLERLFNRLEARQNGQFVMSFAPPSIKSDDDLLPYLRIAINQLSAR
;
A
#
# COMPACT_ATOMS: atom_id res chain seq x y z
N MET A 1 -5.92 59.89 -1.48
CA MET A 1 -4.73 59.57 -0.68
C MET A 1 -4.67 58.07 -0.62
N ASP A 2 -3.57 57.57 -1.15
CA ASP A 2 -3.37 56.22 -1.64
C ASP A 2 -3.30 55.21 -0.49
N THR A 3 -3.89 54.04 -0.70
CA THR A 3 -3.71 52.88 0.15
C THR A 3 -2.31 52.34 -0.10
N GLU A 4 -1.37 52.66 0.78
CA GLU A 4 -0.01 52.10 0.71
C GLU A 4 -0.09 50.57 0.75
N PRO A 5 0.38 49.86 -0.29
CA PRO A 5 0.40 48.41 -0.28
C PRO A 5 1.48 47.93 0.71
N ILE A 6 1.08 47.06 1.62
CA ILE A 6 1.94 46.42 2.62
C ILE A 6 3.09 45.71 1.88
N PRO A 7 4.36 45.98 2.21
CA PRO A 7 5.48 45.30 1.57
C PRO A 7 5.50 43.84 2.04
N ILE A 8 5.20 42.92 1.13
CA ILE A 8 5.41 41.47 1.36
C ILE A 8 6.91 41.22 1.29
N LEU A 9 7.59 41.32 2.43
CA LEU A 9 8.96 40.87 2.60
C LEU A 9 8.95 39.35 2.74
N GLN A 10 9.25 38.64 1.66
CA GLN A 10 9.51 37.20 1.68
C GLN A 10 11.01 36.98 1.88
N LEU A 11 11.40 36.51 3.06
CA LEU A 11 12.78 36.19 3.44
C LEU A 11 12.94 34.66 3.64
N PRO A 12 14.18 34.14 3.55
CA PRO A 12 14.56 33.01 2.71
C PRO A 12 14.09 31.65 3.25
N LEU A 13 13.76 30.72 2.35
CA LEU A 13 13.18 29.42 2.72
C LEU A 13 14.15 28.45 3.45
N PHE A 14 15.47 28.70 3.45
CA PHE A 14 16.44 27.94 4.25
C PHE A 14 17.67 28.77 4.61
N VAL A 15 18.09 28.69 5.88
CA VAL A 15 19.48 28.82 6.34
C VAL A 15 19.65 27.93 7.58
N TYR A 16 20.29 26.78 7.44
CA TYR A 16 20.92 26.13 8.59
C TYR A 16 22.26 25.55 8.18
N GLY A 17 23.27 25.85 9.01
CA GLY A 17 24.68 25.60 8.76
C GLY A 17 24.98 24.15 8.39
N GLU A 18 25.43 24.02 7.15
CA GLU A 18 26.29 22.97 6.61
C GLU A 18 25.79 21.53 6.72
N SER A 19 25.19 21.06 5.63
CA SER A 19 25.42 19.67 5.22
C SER A 19 25.77 19.58 3.73
N VAL A 20 27.00 19.10 3.52
CA VAL A 20 27.61 18.43 2.37
C VAL A 20 27.60 19.17 1.02
N THR A 21 28.80 19.68 0.73
CA THR A 21 29.36 20.06 -0.56
C THR A 21 28.80 19.29 -1.77
N ASN A 22 28.39 20.07 -2.78
CA ASN A 22 28.10 19.71 -4.18
C ASN A 22 26.68 19.29 -4.62
N ILE A 23 25.63 19.39 -3.79
CA ILE A 23 24.23 19.07 -4.20
C ILE A 23 23.31 20.31 -4.12
N VAL A 24 23.85 21.51 -4.28
CA VAL A 24 23.09 22.77 -4.13
C VAL A 24 22.15 23.05 -5.32
N GLU A 25 22.32 22.37 -6.46
CA GLU A 25 21.59 22.69 -7.70
C GLU A 25 20.25 21.96 -7.88
N LEU A 26 19.92 20.96 -7.04
CA LEU A 26 18.71 20.15 -7.22
C LEU A 26 17.47 20.66 -6.47
N PHE A 27 17.63 21.63 -5.57
CA PHE A 27 16.56 22.00 -4.63
C PHE A 27 15.29 22.53 -5.31
N PRO A 28 15.32 23.51 -6.23
CA PRO A 28 14.09 24.05 -6.81
C PRO A 28 13.29 22.99 -7.60
N THR A 29 13.99 22.14 -8.35
CA THR A 29 13.37 21.10 -9.17
C THR A 29 12.77 19.99 -8.31
N VAL A 30 13.48 19.53 -7.28
CA VAL A 30 12.97 18.53 -6.34
C VAL A 30 11.74 19.05 -5.60
N TRP A 31 11.77 20.31 -5.13
CA TRP A 31 10.62 20.91 -4.44
C TRP A 31 9.42 21.10 -5.36
N LYS A 32 9.62 21.61 -6.57
CA LYS A 32 8.54 21.75 -7.55
C LYS A 32 7.92 20.39 -7.91
N ALA A 33 8.73 19.34 -8.02
CA ALA A 33 8.24 17.98 -8.26
C ALA A 33 7.46 17.43 -7.06
N ALA A 34 7.95 17.68 -5.84
CA ALA A 34 7.28 17.32 -4.60
C ALA A 34 5.94 18.06 -4.40
N GLU A 35 5.87 19.35 -4.73
CA GLU A 35 4.62 20.12 -4.81
C GLU A 35 3.64 19.48 -5.79
N GLY A 36 4.16 19.00 -6.93
CA GLY A 36 3.37 18.27 -7.94
C GLY A 36 2.59 17.09 -7.37
N LEU A 37 3.14 16.36 -6.39
CA LEU A 37 2.47 15.24 -5.71
C LEU A 37 1.19 15.65 -4.96
N THR A 38 1.06 16.93 -4.60
CA THR A 38 -0.10 17.44 -3.86
C THR A 38 -1.20 17.99 -4.78
N SER A 39 -0.98 17.99 -6.10
CA SER A 39 -1.93 18.55 -7.05
C SER A 39 -3.27 17.80 -7.04
N PRO A 40 -4.42 18.51 -7.16
CA PRO A 40 -5.71 17.83 -7.33
C PRO A 40 -5.79 17.06 -8.67
N VAL A 41 -4.95 17.42 -9.65
CA VAL A 41 -4.95 16.82 -10.99
C VAL A 41 -4.00 15.62 -11.02
N SER A 42 -4.52 14.43 -11.34
CA SER A 42 -3.72 13.19 -11.38
C SER A 42 -2.50 13.29 -12.30
N VAL A 43 -2.66 13.83 -13.51
CA VAL A 43 -1.56 13.99 -14.47
C VAL A 43 -0.40 14.84 -13.90
N THR A 44 -0.72 15.85 -13.09
CA THR A 44 0.30 16.68 -12.43
C THR A 44 1.02 15.89 -11.33
N ARG A 45 0.30 15.08 -10.55
CA ARG A 45 0.91 14.18 -9.56
C ARG A 45 1.80 13.13 -10.20
N GLN A 46 1.37 12.54 -11.32
CA GLN A 46 2.18 11.60 -12.11
C GLN A 46 3.49 12.24 -12.57
N ARG A 47 3.45 13.44 -13.15
CA ARG A 47 4.65 14.18 -13.57
C ARG A 47 5.56 14.54 -12.40
N GLY A 48 4.98 14.91 -11.25
CA GLY A 48 5.74 15.16 -10.03
C GLY A 48 6.48 13.90 -9.57
N LEU A 49 5.79 12.75 -9.55
CA LEU A 49 6.40 11.47 -9.22
C LEU A 49 7.51 11.11 -10.23
N ASP A 50 7.25 11.22 -11.54
CA ASP A 50 8.25 10.97 -12.60
C ASP A 50 9.53 11.76 -12.37
N ALA A 51 9.40 13.08 -12.18
CA ALA A 51 10.54 13.96 -11.95
C ALA A 51 11.33 13.57 -10.68
N LEU A 52 10.66 13.20 -9.58
CA LEU A 52 11.34 12.75 -8.36
C LEU A 52 12.08 11.41 -8.54
N LEU A 53 11.55 10.52 -9.36
CA LEU A 53 12.17 9.24 -9.67
C LEU A 53 13.37 9.41 -10.59
N GLU A 54 13.24 10.22 -11.65
CA GLU A 54 14.33 10.55 -12.59
C GLU A 54 15.51 11.23 -11.90
N LEU A 55 15.23 12.12 -10.94
CA LEU A 55 16.26 12.78 -10.13
C LEU A 55 16.90 11.86 -9.08
N GLY A 56 16.38 10.64 -8.88
CA GLY A 56 16.83 9.72 -7.83
C GLY A 56 16.57 10.24 -6.41
N ALA A 57 15.78 11.30 -6.24
CA ALA A 57 15.62 12.03 -4.98
C ALA A 57 15.06 11.13 -3.86
N HIS A 58 14.17 10.22 -4.22
CA HIS A 58 13.57 9.22 -3.33
C HIS A 58 14.59 8.26 -2.69
N ARG A 59 15.76 8.04 -3.33
CA ARG A 59 16.82 7.17 -2.79
C ARG A 59 17.82 7.92 -1.92
N VAL A 60 17.74 9.25 -1.83
CA VAL A 60 18.75 10.07 -1.12
C VAL A 60 18.12 10.92 -0.02
N SER A 61 16.91 11.45 -0.23
CA SER A 61 16.22 12.32 0.73
C SER A 61 15.15 11.56 1.51
N PRO A 62 15.28 11.41 2.84
CA PRO A 62 14.27 10.76 3.67
C PRO A 62 12.90 11.45 3.60
N LEU A 63 12.88 12.78 3.45
CA LEU A 63 11.63 13.54 3.33
C LEU A 63 10.91 13.23 2.00
N VAL A 64 11.65 13.19 0.89
CA VAL A 64 11.06 12.84 -0.42
C VAL A 64 10.52 11.40 -0.38
N ALA A 65 11.27 10.48 0.21
CA ALA A 65 10.83 9.10 0.39
C ALA A 65 9.55 9.01 1.23
N TYR A 66 9.45 9.80 2.32
CA TYR A 66 8.24 9.89 3.13
C TYR A 66 7.05 10.42 2.32
N MET A 67 7.22 11.51 1.56
CA MET A 67 6.16 12.08 0.74
C MET A 67 5.66 11.09 -0.33
N ILE A 68 6.56 10.32 -0.93
CA ILE A 68 6.19 9.24 -1.85
C ILE A 68 5.44 8.13 -1.10
N ALA A 69 5.85 7.79 0.12
CA ALA A 69 5.16 6.78 0.91
C ALA A 69 3.71 7.18 1.24
N THR A 70 3.44 8.45 1.52
CA THR A 70 2.06 8.91 1.76
C THR A 70 1.17 8.81 0.52
N CYS A 71 1.74 8.85 -0.69
CA CYS A 71 1.03 8.63 -1.94
C CYS A 71 0.56 7.18 -2.16
N VAL A 72 0.82 6.24 -1.25
CA VAL A 72 0.22 4.89 -1.32
C VAL A 72 -1.32 4.97 -1.25
N ASN A 73 -1.86 6.05 -0.66
CA ASN A 73 -3.28 6.35 -0.59
C ASN A 73 -3.77 7.33 -1.67
N ASP A 74 -3.01 7.52 -2.76
CA ASP A 74 -3.43 8.39 -3.86
C ASP A 74 -4.80 7.93 -4.41
N PRO A 75 -5.73 8.85 -4.74
CA PRO A 75 -7.02 8.45 -5.31
C PRO A 75 -6.89 7.73 -6.68
N ASP A 76 -5.83 7.98 -7.43
CA ASP A 76 -5.56 7.32 -8.70
C ASP A 76 -4.82 5.98 -8.50
N ILE A 77 -5.48 4.88 -8.91
CA ILE A 77 -4.93 3.53 -8.80
C ILE A 77 -3.63 3.33 -9.58
N TYR A 78 -3.42 4.05 -10.69
CA TYR A 78 -2.18 3.98 -11.46
C TYR A 78 -1.01 4.61 -10.70
N ILE A 79 -1.27 5.69 -9.96
CA ILE A 79 -0.26 6.29 -9.06
C ILE A 79 0.02 5.31 -7.93
N ARG A 80 -1.01 4.80 -7.24
CA ARG A 80 -0.83 3.80 -6.15
C ARG A 80 0.01 2.61 -6.59
N ARG A 81 -0.29 2.05 -7.77
CA ARG A 81 0.48 0.95 -8.39
C ARG A 81 1.96 1.28 -8.52
N ARG A 82 2.29 2.47 -9.00
CA ARG A 82 3.69 2.90 -9.16
C ARG A 82 4.37 3.10 -7.80
N ILE A 83 3.69 3.71 -6.84
CA ILE A 83 4.21 3.89 -5.48
C ILE A 83 4.54 2.53 -4.85
N VAL A 84 3.70 1.51 -5.03
CA VAL A 84 3.97 0.16 -4.52
C VAL A 84 5.31 -0.38 -5.01
N PHE A 85 5.63 -0.23 -6.30
CA PHE A 85 6.93 -0.66 -6.84
C PHE A 85 8.09 0.18 -6.28
N VAL A 86 7.91 1.50 -6.17
CA VAL A 86 8.95 2.39 -5.62
C VAL A 86 9.24 2.07 -4.16
N LEU A 87 8.21 1.86 -3.33
CA LEU A 87 8.40 1.51 -1.92
C LEU A 87 9.04 0.13 -1.76
N ALA A 88 8.67 -0.84 -2.59
CA ALA A 88 9.32 -2.15 -2.58
C ALA A 88 10.81 -2.04 -2.96
N ASP A 89 11.17 -1.22 -3.96
CA ASP A 89 12.58 -0.95 -4.33
C ASP A 89 13.35 -0.27 -3.19
N LEU A 90 12.71 0.67 -2.48
CA LEU A 90 13.35 1.38 -1.36
C LEU A 90 13.66 0.47 -0.17
N ILE A 91 12.91 -0.62 -0.01
CA ILE A 91 13.12 -1.58 1.08
C ILE A 91 14.06 -2.70 0.66
N ALA A 92 14.00 -3.11 -0.61
CA ALA A 92 14.85 -4.15 -1.16
C ALA A 92 16.31 -3.69 -1.35
N SER A 93 17.20 -4.66 -1.60
CA SER A 93 18.51 -4.37 -2.17
C SER A 93 18.34 -4.18 -3.68
N ASP A 94 19.07 -3.23 -4.28
CA ASP A 94 19.12 -3.15 -5.73
C ASP A 94 19.89 -4.34 -6.36
N SER A 95 19.94 -4.40 -7.70
CA SER A 95 20.64 -5.45 -8.45
C SER A 95 22.14 -5.56 -8.14
N ASN A 96 22.74 -4.51 -7.55
CA ASN A 96 24.13 -4.47 -7.12
C ASN A 96 24.28 -4.71 -5.60
N GLY A 97 23.21 -5.10 -4.92
CA GLY A 97 23.18 -5.32 -3.47
C GLY A 97 23.24 -4.04 -2.65
N LYS A 98 23.13 -2.86 -3.26
CA LYS A 98 23.18 -1.57 -2.55
C LYS A 98 21.79 -1.20 -2.08
N HIS A 99 21.70 -0.85 -0.81
CA HIS A 99 20.50 -0.29 -0.22
C HIS A 99 20.50 1.24 -0.30
N PRO A 100 19.32 1.88 -0.33
CA PRO A 100 19.23 3.29 0.02
C PRO A 100 19.84 3.56 1.41
N PRO A 101 20.28 4.80 1.69
CA PRO A 101 20.75 5.22 3.00
C PRO A 101 19.80 4.77 4.10
N GLU A 102 20.35 4.41 5.25
CA GLU A 102 19.57 3.87 6.37
C GLU A 102 18.44 4.81 6.81
N GLU A 103 18.67 6.11 6.79
CA GLU A 103 17.66 7.13 7.12
C GLU A 103 16.46 7.12 6.17
N VAL A 104 16.69 6.90 4.87
CA VAL A 104 15.60 6.74 3.89
C VAL A 104 14.80 5.49 4.19
N ARG A 105 15.48 4.36 4.44
CA ARG A 105 14.83 3.08 4.74
C ARG A 105 14.03 3.13 6.04
N LYS A 106 14.58 3.72 7.10
CA LYS A 106 13.90 3.88 8.40
C LYS A 106 12.60 4.65 8.24
N VAL A 107 12.61 5.75 7.50
CA VAL A 107 11.42 6.59 7.32
C VAL A 107 10.33 5.84 6.54
N VAL A 108 10.68 5.13 5.48
CA VAL A 108 9.73 4.30 4.70
C VAL A 108 9.20 3.15 5.56
N SER A 109 10.06 2.42 6.26
CA SER A 109 9.66 1.33 7.15
C SER A 109 8.75 1.83 8.27
N ASN A 110 9.03 2.98 8.86
CA ASN A 110 8.19 3.58 9.91
C ASN A 110 6.80 3.95 9.37
N TYR A 111 6.70 4.49 8.16
CA TYR A 111 5.41 4.75 7.53
C TYR A 111 4.64 3.43 7.32
N LEU A 112 5.29 2.43 6.72
CA LEU A 112 4.67 1.16 6.40
C LEU A 112 4.27 0.35 7.64
N HIS A 113 5.06 0.42 8.71
CA HIS A 113 4.74 -0.23 9.97
C HIS A 113 3.41 0.28 10.56
N ASN A 114 3.06 1.54 10.28
CA ASN A 114 1.87 2.22 10.78
C ASN A 114 0.72 2.29 9.74
N MET A 115 0.71 1.41 8.73
CA MET A 115 -0.42 1.33 7.80
C MET A 115 -1.74 1.04 8.53
N ASN A 116 -2.80 1.73 8.11
CA ASN A 116 -4.15 1.52 8.64
C ASN A 116 -4.98 0.61 7.71
N GLU A 117 -6.19 0.24 8.13
CA GLU A 117 -7.11 -0.61 7.36
C GLU A 117 -7.39 -0.05 5.95
N ALA A 118 -7.57 1.26 5.82
CA ALA A 118 -7.84 1.91 4.54
C ALA A 118 -6.66 1.77 3.55
N THR A 119 -5.44 1.93 4.06
CA THR A 119 -4.21 1.69 3.27
C THR A 119 -4.12 0.23 2.82
N VAL A 120 -4.38 -0.72 3.73
CA VAL A 120 -4.36 -2.16 3.41
C VAL A 120 -5.40 -2.50 2.35
N PHE A 121 -6.61 -1.95 2.48
CA PHE A 121 -7.67 -2.10 1.48
C PHE A 121 -7.24 -1.56 0.11
N GLY A 122 -6.69 -0.34 0.07
CA GLY A 122 -6.21 0.28 -1.17
C GLY A 122 -5.08 -0.51 -1.84
N LEU A 123 -4.20 -1.16 -1.06
CA LEU A 123 -3.18 -2.07 -1.58
C LEU A 123 -3.79 -3.34 -2.18
N ILE A 124 -4.83 -3.91 -1.57
CA ILE A 124 -5.55 -5.04 -2.15
C ILE A 124 -6.19 -4.64 -3.50
N GLU A 125 -6.80 -3.46 -3.59
CA GLU A 125 -7.37 -2.98 -4.86
C GLU A 125 -6.32 -2.93 -5.98
N VAL A 126 -5.11 -2.44 -5.66
CA VAL A 126 -3.98 -2.44 -6.59
C VAL A 126 -3.61 -3.86 -7.01
N ALA A 127 -3.56 -4.81 -6.07
CA ALA A 127 -3.25 -6.21 -6.36
C ALA A 127 -4.33 -6.91 -7.21
N VAL A 128 -5.58 -6.49 -7.11
CA VAL A 128 -6.69 -6.96 -7.93
C VAL A 128 -6.61 -6.36 -9.34
N ALA A 129 -6.24 -5.08 -9.46
CA ALA A 129 -6.11 -4.41 -10.75
C ALA A 129 -4.85 -4.83 -11.53
N ASP A 130 -3.74 -5.11 -10.83
CA ASP A 130 -2.50 -5.59 -11.45
C ASP A 130 -1.82 -6.67 -10.60
N GLN A 131 -1.84 -7.90 -11.12
CA GLN A 131 -1.23 -9.05 -10.46
C GLN A 131 0.31 -8.93 -10.32
N GLN A 132 0.98 -8.14 -11.17
CA GLN A 132 2.44 -7.97 -11.08
C GLN A 132 2.88 -7.29 -9.78
N THR A 133 1.96 -6.61 -9.09
CA THR A 133 2.23 -5.94 -7.81
C THR A 133 2.24 -6.88 -6.61
N GLU A 134 1.76 -8.13 -6.74
CA GLU A 134 1.58 -9.06 -5.61
C GLU A 134 2.86 -9.23 -4.78
N LYS A 135 4.00 -9.44 -5.44
CA LYS A 135 5.29 -9.63 -4.76
C LYS A 135 5.71 -8.37 -4.00
N SER A 136 5.53 -7.20 -4.60
CA SER A 136 5.83 -5.91 -3.96
C SER A 136 4.96 -5.69 -2.74
N ILE A 137 3.65 -5.94 -2.86
CA ILE A 137 2.68 -5.80 -1.76
C ILE A 137 2.97 -6.79 -0.64
N TYR A 138 3.36 -8.02 -0.97
CA TYR A 138 3.83 -8.99 0.02
C TYR A 138 4.97 -8.42 0.89
N HIS A 139 5.97 -7.77 0.28
CA HIS A 139 7.06 -7.14 1.02
C HIS A 139 6.58 -5.98 1.91
N LEU A 140 5.64 -5.16 1.43
CA LEU A 140 5.06 -4.07 2.23
C LEU A 140 4.26 -4.61 3.42
N PHE A 141 3.43 -5.63 3.20
CA PHE A 141 2.64 -6.28 4.23
C PHE A 141 3.53 -6.91 5.30
N ASN A 142 4.61 -7.58 4.91
CA ASN A 142 5.54 -8.24 5.84
C ASN A 142 6.22 -7.26 6.84
N ILE A 143 6.17 -5.95 6.59
CA ILE A 143 6.73 -4.92 7.49
C ILE A 143 5.71 -4.47 8.55
N CYS A 144 4.42 -4.54 8.22
CA CYS A 144 3.35 -4.10 9.11
C CYS A 144 2.77 -5.29 9.88
N PRO A 145 2.90 -5.31 11.22
CA PRO A 145 2.47 -6.43 12.04
C PRO A 145 0.93 -6.56 12.09
N TYR A 146 0.19 -5.47 11.86
CA TYR A 146 -1.27 -5.43 12.04
C TYR A 146 -2.07 -5.80 10.79
N VAL A 147 -1.40 -6.05 9.66
CA VAL A 147 -2.07 -6.34 8.39
C VAL A 147 -2.93 -7.60 8.49
N GLY A 148 -2.50 -8.64 9.20
CA GLY A 148 -3.27 -9.88 9.37
C GLY A 148 -4.66 -9.62 9.93
N ARG A 149 -4.74 -8.83 11.00
CA ARG A 149 -6.00 -8.34 11.56
C ARG A 149 -6.85 -7.59 10.54
N TYR A 150 -6.30 -6.60 9.83
CA TYR A 150 -7.06 -5.81 8.84
C TYR A 150 -7.57 -6.67 7.68
N LEU A 151 -6.76 -7.60 7.17
CA LEU A 151 -7.18 -8.55 6.14
C LEU A 151 -8.35 -9.43 6.63
N GLY A 152 -8.32 -9.85 7.90
CA GLY A 152 -9.43 -10.57 8.54
C GLY A 152 -10.71 -9.74 8.62
N GLU A 153 -10.59 -8.47 9.03
CA GLU A 153 -11.72 -7.52 9.07
C GLU A 153 -12.32 -7.32 7.66
N ILE A 154 -11.49 -7.04 6.65
CA ILE A 154 -11.88 -6.88 5.23
C ILE A 154 -12.58 -8.13 4.70
N LEU A 155 -12.09 -9.33 5.05
CA LEU A 155 -12.66 -10.61 4.62
C LEU A 155 -14.07 -10.83 5.20
N THR A 156 -14.33 -10.39 6.43
CA THR A 156 -15.63 -10.62 7.10
C THR A 156 -16.71 -9.64 6.67
N GLN A 157 -16.33 -8.51 6.09
CA GLN A 157 -17.26 -7.49 5.60
C GLN A 157 -17.94 -7.95 4.29
N TRP A 158 -19.23 -8.29 4.38
CA TRP A 158 -20.02 -8.80 3.24
C TRP A 158 -20.18 -7.80 2.09
N LYS A 159 -20.04 -6.49 2.36
CA LYS A 159 -20.12 -5.44 1.33
C LYS A 159 -18.90 -5.40 0.42
N ASN A 160 -17.78 -5.99 0.86
CA ASN A 160 -16.56 -5.96 0.09
C ASN A 160 -16.68 -6.87 -1.13
N PRO A 161 -16.24 -6.41 -2.33
CA PRO A 161 -16.30 -7.21 -3.54
C PRO A 161 -15.58 -8.55 -3.38
N LEU A 162 -16.10 -9.59 -4.04
CA LEU A 162 -15.51 -10.92 -4.01
C LEU A 162 -14.01 -10.94 -4.35
N PRO A 163 -13.52 -10.25 -5.40
CA PRO A 163 -12.08 -10.24 -5.71
C PRO A 163 -11.22 -9.69 -4.58
N ILE A 164 -11.71 -8.68 -3.84
CA ILE A 164 -11.01 -8.10 -2.68
C ILE A 164 -10.93 -9.13 -1.55
N ARG A 165 -12.04 -9.81 -1.26
CA ARG A 165 -12.10 -10.85 -0.21
C ARG A 165 -11.22 -12.06 -0.55
N GLN A 166 -11.21 -12.50 -1.82
CA GLN A 166 -10.31 -13.57 -2.31
C GLN A 166 -8.85 -13.17 -2.13
N LYS A 167 -8.50 -11.94 -2.51
CA LYS A 167 -7.14 -11.44 -2.39
C LYS A 167 -6.69 -11.25 -0.94
N ALA A 168 -7.60 -10.86 -0.05
CA ALA A 168 -7.32 -10.84 1.39
C ALA A 168 -6.96 -12.23 1.93
N ILE A 169 -7.73 -13.27 1.57
CA ILE A 169 -7.40 -14.67 1.94
C ILE A 169 -6.04 -15.07 1.39
N TYR A 170 -5.77 -14.74 0.12
CA TYR A 170 -4.48 -15.02 -0.52
C TYR A 170 -3.31 -14.41 0.26
N PHE A 171 -3.37 -13.12 0.62
CA PHE A 171 -2.29 -12.48 1.36
C PHE A 171 -2.18 -12.97 2.82
N ILE A 172 -3.29 -13.35 3.46
CA ILE A 172 -3.25 -13.97 4.80
C ILE A 172 -2.39 -15.26 4.76
N GLY A 173 -2.68 -16.15 3.81
CA GLY A 173 -1.93 -17.41 3.65
C GLY A 173 -0.49 -17.21 3.19
N LEU A 174 -0.27 -16.31 2.22
CA LEU A 174 1.05 -16.04 1.65
C LEU A 174 2.03 -15.46 2.68
N VAL A 175 1.63 -14.40 3.39
CA VAL A 175 2.48 -13.75 4.39
C VAL A 175 2.63 -14.65 5.62
N GLY A 176 1.56 -15.33 6.02
CA GLY A 176 1.57 -16.23 7.18
C GLY A 176 0.99 -15.61 8.44
N TYR A 177 -0.09 -14.82 8.32
CA TYR A 177 -0.72 -14.17 9.47
C TYR A 177 -1.55 -15.16 10.30
N LEU A 178 -0.92 -15.83 11.26
CA LEU A 178 -1.55 -16.82 12.14
C LEU A 178 -2.72 -16.27 12.96
N GLU A 179 -2.67 -14.99 13.32
CA GLU A 179 -3.75 -14.29 14.04
C GLU A 179 -5.09 -14.27 13.29
N ALA A 180 -5.06 -14.38 11.96
CA ALA A 180 -6.25 -14.42 11.11
C ALA A 180 -6.82 -15.84 10.94
N LEU A 181 -6.10 -16.89 11.38
CA LEU A 181 -6.51 -18.28 11.20
C LEU A 181 -7.90 -18.59 11.79
N PRO A 182 -8.25 -18.15 13.02
CA PRO A 182 -9.58 -18.41 13.58
C PRO A 182 -10.72 -17.77 12.75
N VAL A 183 -10.43 -16.65 12.07
CA VAL A 183 -11.40 -15.99 11.19
C VAL A 183 -11.62 -16.81 9.92
N LEU A 184 -10.54 -17.35 9.34
CA LEU A 184 -10.60 -18.21 8.16
C LEU A 184 -11.36 -19.51 8.45
N GLU A 185 -11.04 -20.20 9.56
CA GLU A 185 -11.69 -21.46 9.93
C GLU A 185 -13.18 -21.29 10.19
N ARG A 186 -13.58 -20.24 10.92
CA ARG A 186 -14.99 -19.92 11.17
C ARG A 186 -15.74 -19.66 9.86
N LEU A 187 -15.14 -18.90 8.95
CA LEU A 187 -15.74 -18.61 7.65
C LEU A 187 -15.85 -19.89 6.79
N PHE A 188 -14.80 -20.69 6.75
CA PHE A 188 -14.75 -21.97 6.05
C PHE A 188 -15.85 -22.92 6.55
N ASN A 189 -15.90 -23.19 7.85
CA ASN A 189 -16.89 -24.10 8.45
C ASN A 189 -18.33 -23.62 8.19
N ARG A 190 -18.57 -22.31 8.25
CA ARG A 190 -19.89 -21.73 7.95
C ARG A 190 -20.30 -21.93 6.50
N LEU A 191 -19.39 -21.73 5.55
CA LEU A 191 -19.66 -21.88 4.12
C LEU A 191 -19.80 -23.35 3.74
N GLU A 192 -18.96 -24.23 4.28
CA GLU A 192 -19.03 -25.68 4.05
C GLU A 192 -20.33 -26.29 4.60
N ALA A 193 -20.71 -25.95 5.85
CA ALA A 193 -21.97 -26.39 6.44
C ALA A 193 -23.18 -25.90 5.63
N ARG A 194 -23.12 -24.67 5.10
CA ARG A 194 -24.16 -24.12 4.24
C ARG A 194 -24.25 -24.87 2.91
N GLN A 195 -23.12 -25.11 2.25
CA GLN A 195 -23.06 -25.84 0.98
C GLN A 195 -23.66 -27.23 1.15
N ASN A 196 -23.24 -27.96 2.18
CA ASN A 196 -23.76 -29.30 2.50
C ASN A 196 -25.25 -29.28 2.87
N GLY A 197 -25.71 -28.30 3.64
CA GLY A 197 -27.13 -28.16 4.01
C GLY A 197 -28.04 -27.78 2.85
N GLN A 198 -27.57 -26.98 1.88
CA GLN A 198 -28.31 -26.62 0.67
C GLN A 198 -28.45 -27.82 -0.29
N PHE A 199 -27.44 -28.67 -0.40
CA PHE A 199 -27.55 -29.92 -1.15
C PHE A 199 -28.60 -30.87 -0.56
N VAL A 200 -28.87 -30.78 0.74
CA VAL A 200 -29.90 -31.58 1.43
C VAL A 200 -31.31 -30.98 1.30
N MET A 201 -31.44 -29.67 1.06
CA MET A 201 -32.74 -28.98 0.93
C MET A 201 -32.89 -28.28 -0.42
N SER A 202 -33.41 -28.99 -1.42
CA SER A 202 -33.61 -28.52 -2.81
C SER A 202 -34.53 -27.28 -2.98
N PHE A 203 -35.16 -26.83 -1.91
CA PHE A 203 -36.12 -25.70 -1.90
C PHE A 203 -35.59 -24.42 -1.24
N ALA A 204 -34.33 -24.40 -0.79
CA ALA A 204 -33.73 -23.19 -0.23
C ALA A 204 -33.52 -22.13 -1.32
N PRO A 205 -33.80 -20.83 -1.05
CA PRO A 205 -33.53 -19.76 -2.01
C PRO A 205 -32.04 -19.77 -2.40
N PRO A 206 -31.71 -19.49 -3.67
CA PRO A 206 -30.34 -19.55 -4.17
C PRO A 206 -29.46 -18.65 -3.29
N SER A 207 -28.30 -19.18 -2.88
CA SER A 207 -27.30 -18.38 -2.18
C SER A 207 -26.96 -17.15 -3.03
N ILE A 208 -26.51 -16.07 -2.38
CA ILE A 208 -25.68 -15.09 -3.06
C ILE A 208 -24.49 -15.90 -3.58
N LYS A 209 -24.55 -16.32 -4.85
CA LYS A 209 -23.66 -17.32 -5.49
C LYS A 209 -22.17 -17.00 -5.31
N SER A 210 -21.87 -15.76 -4.98
CA SER A 210 -20.53 -15.19 -4.85
C SER A 210 -19.70 -15.74 -3.69
N ASP A 211 -20.29 -16.14 -2.56
CA ASP A 211 -19.48 -16.43 -1.36
C ASP A 211 -18.90 -17.86 -1.36
N ASP A 212 -19.54 -18.80 -2.07
CA ASP A 212 -19.05 -20.17 -2.20
C ASP A 212 -17.72 -20.22 -2.97
N ASP A 213 -17.47 -19.24 -3.84
CA ASP A 213 -16.21 -19.04 -4.57
C ASP A 213 -15.01 -18.71 -3.65
N LEU A 214 -15.24 -18.45 -2.35
CA LEU A 214 -14.18 -18.26 -1.35
C LEU A 214 -13.62 -19.59 -0.81
N LEU A 215 -14.39 -20.67 -0.85
CA LEU A 215 -14.01 -21.98 -0.29
C LEU A 215 -12.64 -22.51 -0.77
N PRO A 216 -12.30 -22.50 -2.08
CA PRO A 216 -10.99 -23.00 -2.52
C PRO A 216 -9.84 -22.15 -1.95
N TYR A 217 -9.99 -20.82 -1.92
CA TYR A 217 -8.99 -19.92 -1.36
C TYR A 217 -8.81 -20.12 0.15
N LEU A 218 -9.91 -20.29 0.88
CA LEU A 218 -9.89 -20.57 2.32
C LEU A 218 -9.14 -21.86 2.62
N ARG A 219 -9.42 -22.93 1.86
CA ARG A 219 -8.75 -24.23 2.03
C ARG A 219 -7.24 -24.11 1.80
N ILE A 220 -6.82 -23.40 0.75
CA ILE A 220 -5.39 -23.18 0.46
C ILE A 220 -4.72 -22.39 1.59
N ALA A 221 -5.32 -21.26 2.02
CA ALA A 221 -4.73 -20.41 3.05
C ALA A 221 -4.65 -21.12 4.41
N ILE A 222 -5.70 -21.84 4.82
CA ILE A 222 -5.70 -22.62 6.07
C ILE A 222 -4.58 -23.67 6.03
N ASN A 223 -4.48 -24.45 4.94
CA ASN A 223 -3.40 -25.44 4.80
C ASN A 223 -2.00 -24.82 4.86
N GLN A 224 -1.81 -23.65 4.24
CA GLN A 224 -0.53 -22.92 4.28
C GLN A 224 -0.16 -22.47 5.68
N LEU A 225 -1.15 -22.08 6.49
CA LEU A 225 -0.94 -21.63 7.87
C LEU A 225 -0.74 -22.79 8.84
N SER A 226 -1.48 -23.89 8.67
CA SER A 226 -1.37 -25.08 9.53
C SER A 226 -0.09 -25.89 9.30
N ALA A 227 0.57 -25.72 8.15
CA ALA A 227 1.82 -26.40 7.81
C ALA A 227 3.09 -25.67 8.31
N ARG A 228 2.95 -24.49 8.93
CA ARG A 228 4.05 -23.70 9.49
C ARG A 228 4.21 -23.95 10.98
#